data_AF-A0A2H1VVH4-F1
#
_entry.id   AF-A0A2H1VVH4-F1
#
_cell.length_a   1.000
_cell.length_b   1.000
_cell.length_c   1.000
_cell.angle_alpha   90.00
_cell.angle_beta   90.00
_cell.angle_gamma   90.00
#
_symmetry.space_group_name_H-M   'P 1'
#
loop_
_entity.id
_entity.type
_entity.pdbx_description
1 polymer ?
#
loop_
_entity_poly.entity_id
_entity_poly.type
_entity_poly.pdbx_seq_one_letter_code
_entity_poly.pdbx_strand_id
1 'polypeptide(L)'
;MLDFKQILAGSADLHDFKVIFEFFSTIADMVLGNSNVRDMMRDPKQKFDVIIVEYMFHDLFSTFSAIFQCPYIWFSTIGPHWIVMNLVSGPMNPAYNSDYLQAQVPPFTFMGRVQELWTQIKGLYNNKFDFYNVEEAIYQKRVVPILKEQGKPVPDYYELKYNASLLFGNSQVAIGNAVPMPPSYKDIGGFHINEEVKPLPDSHGSQDLKKIMDNAKNGVIYFSMGSNLKSKELPDELKNGLMEVFGGLKQTVLWKFEENLPNQPKNVHIVQWAPQQSVLAHPNLKLFVTHCGLLSLTEAVHYGVPVIAIPVFADQFRNANQARNKGYAERIDLSYNLHKDLKVVLDKVLPDLPRYTARAKEISAAYHDSPMKPGEALNFWVEHVVRTRGAPHLRSVALQVPLYQQAYLDLLAVLLAAAVVILLLVRRIFSLVTSKSTKLKKN
;
A
#
# COMPACT_ATOMS: atom_id res chain seq x y z
N MET A 1 -7.39 -7.85 15.66
CA MET A 1 -6.46 -8.83 15.06
C MET A 1 -7.27 -9.68 14.11
N LEU A 2 -6.74 -9.99 12.92
CA LEU A 2 -7.49 -10.69 11.89
C LEU A 2 -7.68 -12.16 12.28
N ASP A 3 -8.91 -12.69 12.12
CA ASP A 3 -9.23 -14.08 12.45
C ASP A 3 -8.91 -15.00 11.27
N PHE A 4 -7.92 -15.87 11.44
CA PHE A 4 -7.47 -16.81 10.42
C PHE A 4 -8.59 -17.73 9.91
N LYS A 5 -9.51 -18.16 10.79
CA LYS A 5 -10.62 -19.04 10.39
C LYS A 5 -11.61 -18.31 9.50
N GLN A 6 -11.86 -17.03 9.77
CA GLN A 6 -12.75 -16.21 8.94
C GLN A 6 -12.15 -15.94 7.56
N ILE A 7 -10.83 -15.72 7.50
CA ILE A 7 -10.12 -15.56 6.22
C ILE A 7 -10.21 -16.83 5.38
N LEU A 8 -9.90 -18.01 5.97
CA LEU A 8 -9.99 -19.27 5.25
C LEU A 8 -11.42 -19.67 4.86
N ALA A 9 -12.42 -19.27 5.66
CA ALA A 9 -13.83 -19.50 5.36
C ALA A 9 -14.40 -18.49 4.35
N GLY A 10 -13.65 -17.44 3.97
CA GLY A 10 -14.13 -16.36 3.12
C GLY A 10 -15.23 -15.49 3.75
N SER A 11 -15.39 -15.55 5.09
CA SER A 11 -16.49 -14.89 5.80
C SER A 11 -16.16 -13.47 6.27
N ALA A 12 -14.90 -13.07 6.24
CA ALA A 12 -14.47 -11.68 6.42
C ALA A 12 -14.05 -11.09 5.08
N ASP A 13 -14.85 -10.18 4.51
CA ASP A 13 -14.45 -9.44 3.31
C ASP A 13 -13.51 -8.29 3.69
N LEU A 14 -12.23 -8.64 3.85
CA LEU A 14 -11.15 -7.66 4.09
C LEU A 14 -10.81 -6.83 2.83
N HIS A 15 -11.57 -6.98 1.75
CA HIS A 15 -11.53 -6.12 0.57
C HIS A 15 -12.70 -5.11 0.55
N ASP A 16 -13.63 -5.17 1.49
CA ASP A 16 -14.72 -4.19 1.58
C ASP A 16 -14.21 -2.86 2.14
N PHE A 17 -14.15 -1.88 1.25
CA PHE A 17 -13.71 -0.51 1.55
C PHE A 17 -14.51 0.15 2.67
N LYS A 18 -15.81 -0.15 2.82
CA LYS A 18 -16.65 0.41 3.88
C LYS A 18 -16.29 -0.17 5.24
N VAL A 19 -16.11 -1.48 5.33
CA VAL A 19 -15.70 -2.15 6.57
C VAL A 19 -14.35 -1.60 7.04
N ILE A 20 -13.40 -1.45 6.11
CA ILE A 20 -12.08 -0.91 6.43
C ILE A 20 -12.16 0.55 6.88
N PHE A 21 -12.93 1.39 6.17
CA PHE A 21 -13.14 2.79 6.55
C PHE A 21 -13.76 2.93 7.95
N GLU A 22 -14.82 2.18 8.24
CA GLU A 22 -15.50 2.24 9.55
C GLU A 22 -14.58 1.81 10.69
N PHE A 23 -13.77 0.75 10.46
CA PHE A 23 -12.79 0.28 11.42
C PHE A 23 -11.75 1.37 11.74
N PHE A 24 -11.13 1.97 10.73
CA PHE A 24 -10.08 2.97 10.95
C PHE A 24 -10.63 4.33 11.42
N SER A 25 -11.82 4.73 10.99
CA SER A 25 -12.50 5.93 11.51
C SER A 25 -12.85 5.78 12.98
N THR A 26 -13.24 4.57 13.40
CA THR A 26 -13.50 4.27 14.82
C THR A 26 -12.21 4.40 15.65
N ILE A 27 -11.09 3.86 15.15
CA ILE A 27 -9.78 4.03 15.80
C ILE A 27 -9.42 5.52 15.89
N ALA A 28 -9.62 6.29 14.83
CA ALA A 28 -9.35 7.73 14.84
C ALA A 28 -10.23 8.48 15.86
N ASP A 29 -11.53 8.16 15.98
CA ASP A 29 -12.40 8.74 17.02
C ASP A 29 -11.92 8.37 18.43
N MET A 30 -11.45 7.13 18.64
CA MET A 30 -10.87 6.70 19.91
C MET A 30 -9.58 7.45 20.24
N VAL A 31 -8.70 7.65 19.26
CA VAL A 31 -7.45 8.42 19.43
C VAL A 31 -7.74 9.87 19.76
N LEU A 32 -8.62 10.54 19.00
CA LEU A 32 -9.02 11.92 19.27
C LEU A 32 -9.81 12.07 20.57
N GLY A 33 -10.47 10.99 21.02
CA GLY A 33 -11.17 10.92 22.30
C GLY A 33 -10.28 10.64 23.51
N ASN A 34 -9.05 10.13 23.30
CA ASN A 34 -8.13 9.75 24.36
C ASN A 34 -7.69 10.97 25.18
N SER A 35 -7.64 10.84 26.52
CA SER A 35 -7.30 11.94 27.42
C SER A 35 -5.92 12.52 27.12
N ASN A 36 -4.89 11.70 26.91
CA ASN A 36 -3.52 12.16 26.69
C ASN A 36 -3.42 12.98 25.39
N VAL A 37 -4.10 12.54 24.33
CA VAL A 37 -4.15 13.25 23.04
C VAL A 37 -4.92 14.56 23.20
N ARG A 38 -6.05 14.54 23.91
CA ARG A 38 -6.86 15.74 24.20
C ARG A 38 -6.11 16.76 25.04
N ASP A 39 -5.32 16.32 26.00
CA ASP A 39 -4.50 17.18 26.85
C ASP A 39 -3.37 17.79 26.03
N MET A 40 -2.69 17.00 25.17
CA MET A 40 -1.70 17.51 24.22
C MET A 40 -2.28 18.55 23.26
N MET A 41 -3.48 18.33 22.71
CA MET A 41 -4.15 19.28 21.82
C MET A 41 -4.53 20.59 22.53
N ARG A 42 -4.84 20.52 23.84
CA ARG A 42 -5.22 21.70 24.64
C ARG A 42 -4.03 22.47 25.19
N ASP A 43 -2.89 21.82 25.40
CA ASP A 43 -1.71 22.41 26.04
C ASP A 43 -1.07 23.49 25.14
N PRO A 44 -1.11 24.78 25.55
CA PRO A 44 -0.52 25.87 24.77
C PRO A 44 1.01 25.82 24.69
N LYS A 45 1.67 24.96 25.48
CA LYS A 45 3.12 24.74 25.42
C LYS A 45 3.52 23.81 24.27
N GLN A 46 2.60 22.99 23.76
CA GLN A 46 2.88 22.11 22.62
C GLN A 46 2.89 22.94 21.33
N LYS A 47 4.06 23.00 20.70
CA LYS A 47 4.29 23.71 19.44
C LYS A 47 5.11 22.82 18.52
N PHE A 48 4.74 22.79 17.25
CA PHE A 48 5.38 21.96 16.24
C PHE A 48 5.61 22.78 14.97
N ASP A 49 6.75 22.60 14.31
CA ASP A 49 7.05 23.26 13.03
C ASP A 49 6.33 22.59 11.86
N VAL A 50 6.07 21.29 11.97
CA VAL A 50 5.40 20.46 10.97
C VAL A 50 4.81 19.22 11.62
N ILE A 51 3.69 18.74 11.08
CA ILE A 51 3.04 17.50 11.50
C ILE A 51 3.20 16.45 10.39
N ILE A 52 3.51 15.21 10.76
CA ILE A 52 3.50 14.08 9.83
C ILE A 52 2.42 13.12 10.32
N VAL A 53 1.45 12.82 9.47
CA VAL A 53 0.30 11.98 9.80
C VAL A 53 0.17 10.86 8.78
N GLU A 54 -0.02 9.64 9.29
CA GLU A 54 -0.30 8.50 8.43
C GLU A 54 -1.70 8.62 7.83
N TYR A 55 -1.81 8.39 6.52
CA TYR A 55 -3.08 8.08 5.89
C TYR A 55 -3.38 6.60 6.07
N MET A 56 -4.43 6.29 6.84
CA MET A 56 -4.91 4.93 7.04
C MET A 56 -6.43 4.93 6.89
N PHE A 57 -6.89 5.06 5.64
CA PHE A 57 -8.32 5.06 5.25
C PHE A 57 -9.17 6.20 5.83
N HIS A 58 -8.58 7.17 6.52
CA HIS A 58 -9.29 8.32 7.05
C HIS A 58 -8.46 9.60 6.92
N ASP A 59 -9.12 10.76 6.90
CA ASP A 59 -8.48 12.07 6.74
C ASP A 59 -8.40 12.86 8.07
N LEU A 60 -8.98 12.32 9.16
CA LEU A 60 -9.18 13.01 10.44
C LEU A 60 -7.92 13.59 11.09
N PHE A 61 -6.75 12.98 10.89
CA PHE A 61 -5.51 13.48 11.48
C PHE A 61 -4.94 14.72 10.78
N SER A 62 -5.47 15.11 9.61
CA SER A 62 -5.20 16.43 9.02
C SER A 62 -5.60 17.58 9.96
N THR A 63 -6.57 17.35 10.85
CA THR A 63 -7.10 18.37 11.79
C THR A 63 -6.08 18.83 12.83
N PHE A 64 -5.01 18.05 13.08
CA PHE A 64 -3.91 18.49 13.93
C PHE A 64 -3.24 19.76 13.39
N SER A 65 -3.22 19.98 12.07
CA SER A 65 -2.69 21.21 11.47
C SER A 65 -3.48 22.45 11.90
N ALA A 66 -4.80 22.36 12.05
CA ALA A 66 -5.63 23.44 12.59
C ALA A 66 -5.36 23.66 14.08
N ILE A 67 -5.15 22.59 14.84
CA ILE A 67 -4.88 22.69 16.28
C ILE A 67 -3.52 23.35 16.52
N PHE A 68 -2.45 22.89 15.87
CA PHE A 68 -1.10 23.39 16.13
C PHE A 68 -0.68 24.56 15.22
N GLN A 69 -1.53 24.94 14.26
CA GLN A 69 -1.31 26.07 13.34
C GLN A 69 0.01 25.96 12.56
N CYS A 70 0.31 24.75 12.09
CA CYS A 70 1.50 24.45 11.29
C CYS A 70 1.18 23.55 10.09
N PRO A 71 2.05 23.52 9.06
CA PRO A 71 1.87 22.64 7.92
C PRO A 71 1.86 21.17 8.31
N TYR A 72 1.26 20.34 7.47
CA TYR A 72 1.31 18.89 7.66
C TYR A 72 1.66 18.14 6.37
N ILE A 73 2.20 16.94 6.55
CA ILE A 73 2.61 16.03 5.49
C ILE A 73 1.85 14.72 5.68
N TRP A 74 1.23 14.24 4.61
CA TRP A 74 0.68 12.88 4.59
C TRP A 74 1.81 11.85 4.49
N PHE A 75 1.65 10.73 5.17
CA PHE A 75 2.53 9.57 5.05
C PHE A 75 1.70 8.35 4.67
N SER A 76 2.11 7.63 3.61
CA SER A 76 1.50 6.37 3.20
C SER A 76 2.49 5.23 3.41
N THR A 77 2.06 4.23 4.19
CA THR A 77 2.82 3.00 4.43
C THR A 77 2.80 2.04 3.25
N ILE A 78 1.93 2.29 2.26
CA ILE A 78 1.82 1.51 1.03
C ILE A 78 2.19 2.35 -0.20
N GLY A 79 2.24 1.67 -1.35
CA GLY A 79 2.57 2.30 -2.62
C GLY A 79 1.56 3.36 -3.07
N PRO A 80 1.93 4.22 -4.03
CA PRO A 80 1.05 5.23 -4.59
C PRO A 80 -0.19 4.56 -5.18
N HIS A 81 -1.36 5.06 -4.78
CA HIS A 81 -2.64 4.60 -5.26
C HIS A 81 -3.63 5.77 -5.34
N TRP A 82 -4.73 5.58 -6.05
CA TRP A 82 -5.65 6.67 -6.37
C TRP A 82 -6.21 7.43 -5.15
N ILE A 83 -6.33 6.79 -3.99
CA ILE A 83 -6.89 7.42 -2.78
C ILE A 83 -5.95 8.49 -2.22
N VAL A 84 -4.71 8.13 -1.83
CA VAL A 84 -3.74 9.11 -1.31
C VAL A 84 -3.35 10.14 -2.36
N MET A 85 -3.28 9.74 -3.64
CA MET A 85 -2.97 10.69 -4.72
C MET A 85 -4.07 11.74 -4.90
N ASN A 86 -5.34 11.38 -4.65
CA ASN A 86 -6.45 12.31 -4.64
C ASN A 86 -6.30 13.41 -3.57
N LEU A 87 -5.57 13.17 -2.48
CA LEU A 87 -5.37 14.15 -1.41
C LEU A 87 -4.35 15.26 -1.77
N VAL A 88 -3.48 15.03 -2.77
CA VAL A 88 -2.39 15.96 -3.11
C VAL A 88 -2.34 16.40 -4.57
N SER A 89 -3.12 15.77 -5.44
CA SER A 89 -3.21 16.14 -6.84
C SER A 89 -4.55 15.72 -7.46
N GLY A 90 -4.85 14.43 -7.45
CA GLY A 90 -5.97 13.85 -8.16
C GLY A 90 -5.81 12.33 -8.26
N PRO A 91 -6.89 11.59 -8.57
CA PRO A 91 -6.84 10.14 -8.63
C PRO A 91 -5.95 9.68 -9.80
N MET A 92 -5.24 8.58 -9.59
CA MET A 92 -4.39 7.99 -10.62
C MET A 92 -5.23 7.39 -11.74
N ASN A 93 -4.69 7.32 -12.96
CA ASN A 93 -5.41 6.78 -14.10
C ASN A 93 -5.66 5.26 -13.94
N PRO A 94 -6.94 4.81 -13.90
CA PRO A 94 -7.28 3.41 -13.65
C PRO A 94 -6.97 2.47 -14.82
N ALA A 95 -6.59 3.00 -15.99
CA ALA A 95 -6.22 2.17 -17.14
C ALA A 95 -4.89 1.43 -16.95
N TYR A 96 -4.04 1.89 -16.04
CA TYR A 96 -2.72 1.31 -15.76
C TYR A 96 -2.29 1.38 -14.28
N ASN A 97 -3.13 1.93 -13.40
CA ASN A 97 -2.96 1.86 -11.95
C ASN A 97 -4.09 1.04 -11.36
N SER A 98 -3.75 -0.05 -10.69
CA SER A 98 -4.74 -0.83 -9.95
C SER A 98 -5.04 -0.18 -8.61
N ASP A 99 -6.24 -0.42 -8.11
CA ASP A 99 -6.51 -0.34 -6.69
C ASP A 99 -5.55 -1.27 -5.91
N TYR A 100 -5.18 -0.88 -4.70
CA TYR A 100 -4.22 -1.63 -3.87
C TYR A 100 -4.88 -2.81 -3.17
N LEU A 101 -6.20 -2.82 -2.97
CA LEU A 101 -6.96 -3.99 -2.49
C LEU A 101 -7.17 -5.02 -3.60
N GLN A 102 -6.88 -4.68 -4.86
CA GLN A 102 -6.95 -5.60 -5.98
C GLN A 102 -5.61 -6.27 -6.27
N ALA A 103 -5.67 -7.47 -6.82
CA ALA A 103 -4.48 -8.24 -7.20
C ALA A 103 -3.92 -7.86 -8.59
N GLN A 104 -4.56 -6.96 -9.34
CA GLN A 104 -4.19 -6.70 -10.74
C GLN A 104 -2.82 -6.00 -10.85
N VAL A 105 -2.05 -6.38 -11.87
CA VAL A 105 -0.79 -5.74 -12.24
C VAL A 105 -0.81 -5.49 -13.75
N PRO A 106 -0.44 -4.29 -14.23
CA PRO A 106 -0.48 -3.97 -15.66
C PRO A 106 0.48 -4.87 -16.47
N PRO A 107 0.20 -5.10 -17.77
CA PRO A 107 -0.91 -4.54 -18.55
C PRO A 107 -2.26 -5.22 -18.25
N PHE A 108 -3.32 -4.42 -18.11
CA PHE A 108 -4.67 -4.92 -17.84
C PHE A 108 -5.39 -5.35 -19.12
N THR A 109 -6.29 -6.33 -19.00
CA THR A 109 -7.27 -6.63 -20.05
C THR A 109 -8.30 -5.51 -20.15
N PHE A 110 -9.15 -5.52 -21.18
CA PHE A 110 -10.28 -4.58 -21.25
C PHE A 110 -11.16 -4.65 -20.01
N MET A 111 -11.53 -5.88 -19.57
CA MET A 111 -12.35 -6.06 -18.38
C MET A 111 -11.62 -5.64 -17.11
N GLY A 112 -10.29 -5.85 -17.03
CA GLY A 112 -9.48 -5.32 -15.93
C GLY A 112 -9.57 -3.80 -15.83
N ARG A 113 -9.42 -3.08 -16.96
CA ARG A 113 -9.58 -1.61 -16.98
C ARG A 113 -10.99 -1.16 -16.58
N VAL A 114 -12.03 -1.87 -17.01
CA VAL A 114 -13.42 -1.57 -16.60
C VAL A 114 -13.60 -1.77 -15.09
N GLN A 115 -13.05 -2.85 -14.54
CA GLN A 115 -13.09 -3.13 -13.10
C GLN A 115 -12.37 -2.05 -12.30
N GLU A 116 -11.14 -1.68 -12.67
CA GLU A 116 -10.37 -0.62 -11.99
C GLU A 116 -11.07 0.73 -12.05
N LEU A 117 -11.63 1.10 -13.22
CA LEU A 117 -12.42 2.33 -13.35
C LEU A 117 -13.65 2.30 -12.44
N TRP A 118 -14.39 1.19 -12.41
CA TRP A 118 -15.58 1.05 -11.59
C TRP A 118 -15.27 1.05 -10.09
N THR A 119 -14.17 0.40 -9.68
CA THR A 119 -13.69 0.44 -8.29
C THR A 119 -13.38 1.86 -7.87
N GLN A 120 -12.64 2.61 -8.69
CA GLN A 120 -12.32 4.01 -8.40
C GLN A 120 -13.56 4.91 -8.36
N ILE A 121 -14.51 4.76 -9.29
CA ILE A 121 -15.77 5.54 -9.29
C ILE A 121 -16.56 5.27 -8.00
N LYS A 122 -16.74 4.00 -7.63
CA LYS A 122 -17.45 3.64 -6.40
C LYS A 122 -16.74 4.17 -5.16
N GLY A 123 -15.42 4.05 -5.10
CA GLY A 123 -14.64 4.56 -3.98
C GLY A 123 -14.72 6.09 -3.84
N LEU A 124 -14.66 6.83 -4.95
CA LEU A 124 -14.84 8.30 -4.95
C LEU A 124 -16.26 8.70 -4.53
N TYR A 125 -17.27 7.95 -4.97
CA TYR A 125 -18.67 8.15 -4.54
C TYR A 125 -18.81 7.94 -3.03
N ASN A 126 -18.36 6.79 -2.52
CA ASN A 126 -18.44 6.45 -1.09
C ASN A 126 -17.66 7.47 -0.24
N ASN A 127 -16.46 7.88 -0.67
CA ASN A 127 -15.68 8.90 0.04
C ASN A 127 -16.47 10.21 0.17
N LYS A 128 -17.08 10.67 -0.93
CA LYS A 128 -17.82 11.94 -0.96
C LYS A 128 -19.12 11.92 -0.18
N PHE A 129 -19.90 10.84 -0.26
CA PHE A 129 -21.28 10.83 0.25
C PHE A 129 -21.46 10.07 1.56
N ASP A 130 -20.69 9.00 1.78
CA ASP A 130 -20.84 8.17 2.98
C ASP A 130 -19.79 8.56 4.03
N PHE A 131 -18.52 8.61 3.63
CA PHE A 131 -17.40 8.67 4.56
C PHE A 131 -17.15 10.08 5.09
N TYR A 132 -17.24 11.08 4.22
CA TYR A 132 -17.08 12.49 4.58
C TYR A 132 -17.97 12.90 5.76
N ASN A 133 -19.25 12.53 5.73
CA ASN A 133 -20.21 12.89 6.77
C ASN A 133 -19.86 12.28 8.14
N VAL A 134 -19.34 11.04 8.15
CA VAL A 134 -18.91 10.35 9.37
C VAL A 134 -17.70 11.06 9.99
N GLU A 135 -16.68 11.35 9.19
CA GLU A 135 -15.49 12.04 9.66
C GLU A 135 -15.77 13.48 10.07
N GLU A 136 -16.58 14.21 9.31
CA GLU A 136 -16.97 15.57 9.65
C GLU A 136 -17.69 15.61 11.00
N ALA A 137 -18.58 14.65 11.27
CA ALA A 137 -19.23 14.54 12.57
C ALA A 137 -18.22 14.30 13.72
N ILE A 138 -17.17 13.50 13.49
CA ILE A 138 -16.08 13.29 14.46
C ILE A 138 -15.28 14.57 14.66
N TYR A 139 -14.92 15.28 13.60
CA TYR A 139 -14.23 16.57 13.65
C TYR A 139 -15.02 17.61 14.48
N GLN A 140 -16.32 17.76 14.18
CA GLN A 140 -17.23 18.67 14.90
C GLN A 140 -17.37 18.29 16.38
N LYS A 141 -17.36 16.99 16.70
CA LYS A 141 -17.48 16.48 18.06
C LYS A 141 -16.19 16.62 18.87
N ARG A 142 -15.03 16.33 18.28
CA ARG A 142 -13.75 16.14 19.01
C ARG A 142 -12.81 17.33 18.94
N VAL A 143 -12.73 17.99 17.79
CA VAL A 143 -11.68 18.99 17.51
C VAL A 143 -12.22 20.42 17.55
N VAL A 144 -13.39 20.66 16.94
CA VAL A 144 -14.00 22.00 16.89
C VAL A 144 -14.17 22.63 18.29
N PRO A 145 -14.59 21.91 19.34
CA PRO A 145 -14.66 22.49 20.69
C PRO A 145 -13.30 22.99 21.19
N ILE A 146 -12.22 22.26 20.91
CA ILE A 146 -10.85 22.63 21.32
C ILE A 146 -10.40 23.89 20.59
N LEU A 147 -10.65 23.98 19.27
CA LEU A 147 -10.31 25.17 18.49
C LEU A 147 -11.06 26.41 19.03
N LYS A 148 -12.35 26.27 19.35
CA LYS A 148 -13.17 27.34 19.93
C LYS A 148 -12.70 27.75 21.33
N GLU A 149 -12.41 26.78 22.21
CA GLU A 149 -11.85 27.01 23.55
C GLU A 149 -10.54 27.82 23.48
N GLN A 150 -9.71 27.56 22.46
CA GLN A 150 -8.43 28.22 22.25
C GLN A 150 -8.52 29.52 21.42
N GLY A 151 -9.72 29.93 20.98
CA GLY A 151 -9.91 31.11 20.13
C GLY A 151 -9.27 31.00 18.74
N LYS A 152 -9.08 29.78 18.22
CA LYS A 152 -8.47 29.51 16.91
C LYS A 152 -9.54 29.46 15.80
N PRO A 153 -9.17 29.74 14.54
CA PRO A 153 -10.06 29.54 13.41
C PRO A 153 -10.57 28.09 13.34
N VAL A 154 -11.83 27.93 12.92
CA VAL A 154 -12.44 26.62 12.67
C VAL A 154 -12.58 26.46 11.15
N PRO A 155 -11.56 25.90 10.47
CA PRO A 155 -11.62 25.69 9.03
C PRO A 155 -12.64 24.61 8.67
N ASP A 156 -13.07 24.65 7.41
CA ASP A 156 -13.90 23.62 6.81
C ASP A 156 -13.13 22.29 6.73
N TYR A 157 -13.80 21.17 7.02
CA TYR A 157 -13.13 19.86 7.05
C TYR A 157 -12.66 19.44 5.66
N TYR A 158 -13.41 19.78 4.61
CA TYR A 158 -13.04 19.52 3.23
C TYR A 158 -11.75 20.24 2.87
N GLU A 159 -11.56 21.49 3.29
CA GLU A 159 -10.33 22.22 3.04
C GLU A 159 -9.14 21.59 3.75
N LEU A 160 -9.33 21.18 5.02
CA LEU A 160 -8.25 20.59 5.81
C LEU A 160 -7.63 19.37 5.17
N LYS A 161 -8.43 18.43 4.66
CA LYS A 161 -7.91 17.17 4.11
C LYS A 161 -7.06 17.33 2.85
N TYR A 162 -7.31 18.37 2.05
CA TYR A 162 -6.56 18.69 0.82
C TYR A 162 -5.44 19.73 1.05
N ASN A 163 -5.28 20.22 2.27
CA ASN A 163 -4.29 21.25 2.61
C ASN A 163 -2.92 20.66 3.01
N ALA A 164 -2.60 19.44 2.59
CA ALA A 164 -1.29 18.85 2.82
C ALA A 164 -0.20 19.64 2.08
N SER A 165 1.00 19.66 2.65
CA SER A 165 2.19 20.20 1.99
C SER A 165 2.78 19.20 1.01
N LEU A 166 2.91 17.95 1.44
CA LEU A 166 3.47 16.83 0.68
C LEU A 166 2.74 15.54 1.03
N LEU A 167 2.99 14.51 0.21
CA LEU A 167 2.68 13.12 0.51
C LEU A 167 3.97 12.29 0.41
N PHE A 168 4.39 11.71 1.53
CA PHE A 168 5.42 10.70 1.58
C PHE A 168 4.85 9.33 1.25
N GLY A 169 5.46 8.63 0.29
CA GLY A 169 5.16 7.24 0.01
C GLY A 169 6.33 6.34 0.36
N ASN A 170 6.09 5.33 1.18
CA ASN A 170 7.10 4.33 1.52
C ASN A 170 7.18 3.22 0.46
N SER A 171 7.51 3.59 -0.78
CA SER A 171 7.56 2.65 -1.89
C SER A 171 8.47 3.12 -3.01
N GLN A 172 9.46 2.31 -3.40
CA GLN A 172 10.36 2.64 -4.50
C GLN A 172 9.82 2.21 -5.87
N VAL A 173 10.09 2.99 -6.93
CA VAL A 173 9.81 2.61 -8.33
C VAL A 173 10.45 1.26 -8.71
N ALA A 174 11.64 0.97 -8.20
CA ALA A 174 12.33 -0.32 -8.40
C ALA A 174 11.50 -1.52 -7.91
N ILE A 175 10.63 -1.33 -6.91
CA ILE A 175 9.73 -2.36 -6.35
C ILE A 175 8.36 -2.30 -7.03
N GLY A 176 7.80 -1.10 -7.20
CA GLY A 176 6.49 -0.84 -7.80
C GLY A 176 6.50 -0.70 -9.34
N ASN A 177 5.65 0.19 -9.85
CA ASN A 177 5.55 0.53 -11.27
C ASN A 177 6.00 1.97 -11.51
N ALA A 178 6.61 2.22 -12.66
CA ALA A 178 6.93 3.58 -13.10
C ALA A 178 5.64 4.27 -13.57
N VAL A 179 5.19 5.27 -12.83
CA VAL A 179 3.96 6.02 -13.11
C VAL A 179 4.20 7.51 -12.87
N PRO A 180 3.48 8.42 -13.56
CA PRO A 180 3.65 9.85 -13.36
C PRO A 180 3.31 10.26 -11.92
N MET A 181 4.21 11.00 -11.28
CA MET A 181 4.02 11.53 -9.93
C MET A 181 4.00 13.06 -9.93
N PRO A 182 3.11 13.70 -9.13
CA PRO A 182 3.14 15.14 -8.95
C PRO A 182 4.36 15.55 -8.11
N PRO A 183 4.82 16.80 -8.22
CA PRO A 183 5.91 17.33 -7.39
C PRO A 183 5.65 17.24 -5.89
N SER A 184 4.39 17.19 -5.44
CA SER A 184 3.99 17.05 -4.03
C SER A 184 4.18 15.63 -3.47
N TYR A 185 4.38 14.61 -4.31
CA TYR A 185 4.63 13.24 -3.88
C TYR A 185 6.13 12.97 -3.78
N LYS A 186 6.60 12.50 -2.63
CA LYS A 186 8.01 12.18 -2.36
C LYS A 186 8.16 10.71 -1.96
N ASP A 187 8.94 10.00 -2.74
CA ASP A 187 9.31 8.62 -2.48
C ASP A 187 10.36 8.57 -1.36
N ILE A 188 10.06 7.81 -0.30
CA ILE A 188 10.95 7.53 0.83
C ILE A 188 11.01 6.02 1.10
N GLY A 189 10.88 5.20 0.05
CA GLY A 189 10.85 3.75 0.11
C GLY A 189 12.03 3.14 0.86
N GLY A 190 11.74 2.53 2.01
CA GLY A 190 12.76 1.88 2.84
C GLY A 190 13.41 2.76 3.90
N PHE A 191 12.84 3.92 4.24
CA PHE A 191 13.31 4.75 5.37
C PHE A 191 13.33 4.02 6.72
N HIS A 192 12.58 2.92 6.84
CA HIS A 192 12.54 2.04 8.01
C HIS A 192 13.69 1.02 8.07
N ILE A 193 14.45 0.89 6.99
CA ILE A 193 15.60 -0.02 6.91
C ILE A 193 16.80 0.71 7.52
N ASN A 194 17.42 0.09 8.52
CA ASN A 194 18.60 0.67 9.12
C ASN A 194 19.77 0.62 8.13
N GLU A 195 20.48 1.74 7.98
CA GLU A 195 21.68 1.78 7.13
C GLU A 195 22.78 0.86 7.65
N GLU A 196 22.91 0.79 8.97
CA GLU A 196 23.80 -0.14 9.65
C GLU A 196 23.01 -1.35 10.16
N VAL A 197 23.23 -2.49 9.52
CA VAL A 197 22.62 -3.74 9.94
C VAL A 197 23.28 -4.20 11.23
N LYS A 198 22.50 -4.23 12.31
CA LYS A 198 22.95 -4.82 13.57
C LYS A 198 23.29 -6.30 13.35
N PRO A 199 24.44 -6.80 13.84
CA PRO A 199 24.75 -8.22 13.80
C PRO A 199 23.61 -9.05 14.40
N LEU A 200 23.44 -10.29 13.92
CA LEU A 200 22.55 -11.23 14.58
C LEU A 200 23.01 -11.38 16.04
N PRO A 201 22.10 -11.25 17.02
CA PRO A 201 22.47 -11.42 18.41
C PRO A 201 22.88 -12.87 18.66
N ASP A 202 23.87 -13.06 19.55
CA ASP A 202 24.32 -14.39 20.00
C ASP A 202 23.20 -15.16 20.72
N SER A 203 22.20 -14.45 21.24
CA SER A 203 20.98 -15.03 21.80
C SER A 203 19.77 -14.17 21.46
N HIS A 204 18.70 -14.76 20.92
CA HIS A 204 17.39 -14.12 20.79
C HIS A 204 16.31 -15.02 21.36
N GLY A 205 15.81 -14.71 22.55
CA GLY A 205 15.02 -15.64 23.34
C GLY A 205 15.89 -16.82 23.82
N SER A 206 15.50 -18.05 23.49
CA SER A 206 16.22 -19.28 23.88
C SER A 206 17.16 -19.85 22.81
N GLN A 207 17.33 -19.18 21.67
CA GLN A 207 18.12 -19.69 20.55
C GLN A 207 19.31 -18.80 20.20
N ASP A 208 20.42 -19.45 19.85
CA ASP A 208 21.62 -18.82 19.28
C ASP A 208 21.45 -18.69 17.76
N LEU A 209 20.77 -17.62 17.35
CA LEU A 209 20.42 -17.39 15.94
C LEU A 209 21.65 -17.25 15.07
N LYS A 210 22.68 -16.56 15.56
CA LYS A 210 23.93 -16.39 14.85
C LYS A 210 24.54 -17.76 14.52
N LYS A 211 24.68 -18.64 15.51
CA LYS A 211 25.22 -19.98 15.31
C LYS A 211 24.35 -20.85 14.41
N ILE A 212 23.02 -20.74 14.50
CA ILE A 212 22.10 -21.47 13.62
C ILE A 212 22.33 -21.07 12.16
N MET A 213 22.40 -19.76 11.89
CA MET A 213 22.56 -19.24 10.54
C MET A 213 23.98 -19.47 9.98
N ASP A 214 25.02 -19.29 10.79
CA ASP A 214 26.42 -19.53 10.41
C ASP A 214 26.68 -20.99 10.03
N ASN A 215 26.08 -21.94 10.76
CA ASN A 215 26.28 -23.38 10.54
C ASN A 215 25.39 -23.98 9.43
N ALA A 216 24.48 -23.22 8.84
CA ALA A 216 23.53 -23.69 7.84
C ALA A 216 24.21 -23.93 6.47
N LYS A 217 24.89 -25.07 6.31
CA LYS A 217 25.69 -25.42 5.11
C LYS A 217 24.89 -25.40 3.80
N ASN A 218 23.62 -25.77 3.84
CA ASN A 218 22.74 -25.76 2.66
C ASN A 218 21.98 -24.43 2.49
N GLY A 219 22.28 -23.43 3.33
CA GLY A 219 21.55 -22.18 3.42
C GLY A 219 20.32 -22.24 4.33
N VAL A 220 19.73 -21.06 4.53
CA VAL A 220 18.58 -20.82 5.39
C VAL A 220 17.38 -20.40 4.54
N ILE A 221 16.21 -20.91 4.89
CA ILE A 221 14.90 -20.41 4.44
C ILE A 221 14.26 -19.72 5.65
N TYR A 222 13.88 -18.46 5.51
CA TYR A 222 13.16 -17.73 6.54
C TYR A 222 11.67 -17.73 6.21
N PHE A 223 10.81 -18.09 7.17
CA PHE A 223 9.35 -18.09 7.02
C PHE A 223 8.74 -17.13 8.03
N SER A 224 7.98 -16.13 7.56
CA SER A 224 7.27 -15.16 8.40
C SER A 224 5.98 -14.64 7.76
N MET A 225 4.86 -14.80 8.45
CA MET A 225 3.54 -14.30 8.02
C MET A 225 3.21 -12.89 8.54
N GLY A 226 4.22 -12.16 9.04
CA GLY A 226 4.05 -10.81 9.59
C GLY A 226 3.60 -10.80 11.05
N SER A 227 3.09 -9.64 11.49
CA SER A 227 2.66 -9.36 12.87
C SER A 227 1.14 -9.43 13.07
N ASN A 228 0.36 -9.14 12.03
CA ASN A 228 -1.10 -9.07 12.10
C ASN A 228 -1.79 -10.43 11.93
N LEU A 229 -1.15 -11.34 11.19
CA LEU A 229 -1.57 -12.73 11.06
C LEU A 229 -0.70 -13.59 11.96
N LYS A 230 -1.29 -14.14 13.02
CA LYS A 230 -0.53 -14.98 13.95
C LYS A 230 -0.52 -16.41 13.45
N SER A 231 0.68 -16.97 13.26
CA SER A 231 0.83 -18.35 12.78
C SER A 231 0.28 -19.38 13.77
N LYS A 232 0.19 -19.05 15.06
CA LYS A 232 -0.49 -19.91 16.04
C LYS A 232 -1.97 -20.18 15.75
N GLU A 233 -2.62 -19.29 14.99
CA GLU A 233 -4.04 -19.42 14.62
C GLU A 233 -4.25 -20.33 13.41
N LEU A 234 -3.16 -20.80 12.76
CA LEU A 234 -3.21 -21.82 11.73
C LEU A 234 -3.85 -23.11 12.29
N PRO A 235 -4.73 -23.78 11.53
CA PRO A 235 -5.23 -25.11 11.88
C PRO A 235 -4.08 -26.09 12.15
N ASP A 236 -4.26 -27.02 13.10
CA ASP A 236 -3.22 -27.99 13.48
C ASP A 236 -2.76 -28.85 12.30
N GLU A 237 -3.69 -29.25 11.43
CA GLU A 237 -3.36 -29.95 10.19
C GLU A 237 -2.39 -29.16 9.31
N LEU A 238 -2.60 -27.85 9.16
CA LEU A 238 -1.74 -27.00 8.36
C LEU A 238 -0.37 -26.78 9.03
N LYS A 239 -0.34 -26.62 10.35
CA LYS A 239 0.92 -26.52 11.12
C LYS A 239 1.74 -27.80 10.98
N ASN A 240 1.10 -28.96 11.11
CA ASN A 240 1.75 -30.27 10.99
C ASN A 240 2.25 -30.51 9.56
N GLY A 241 1.43 -30.22 8.55
CA GLY A 241 1.83 -30.33 7.14
C GLY A 241 3.00 -29.42 6.79
N LEU A 242 3.01 -28.16 7.27
CA LEU A 242 4.16 -27.27 7.10
C LEU A 242 5.41 -27.82 7.80
N MET A 243 5.27 -28.36 9.02
CA MET A 243 6.38 -28.97 9.75
C MET A 243 6.98 -30.16 9.01
N GLU A 244 6.15 -31.02 8.40
CA GLU A 244 6.60 -32.14 7.56
C GLU A 244 7.36 -31.64 6.33
N VAL A 245 6.81 -30.65 5.62
CA VAL A 245 7.45 -30.04 4.45
C VAL A 245 8.81 -29.47 4.83
N PHE A 246 8.88 -28.68 5.91
CA PHE A 246 10.13 -28.08 6.38
C PHE A 246 11.14 -29.12 6.86
N GLY A 247 10.70 -30.16 7.57
CA GLY A 247 11.54 -31.26 8.02
C GLY A 247 12.17 -32.08 6.90
N GLY A 248 11.53 -32.10 5.71
CA GLY A 248 12.05 -32.76 4.51
C GLY A 248 13.11 -31.96 3.75
N LEU A 249 13.36 -30.70 4.11
CA LEU A 249 14.31 -29.83 3.41
C LEU A 249 15.75 -30.07 3.87
N LYS A 250 16.70 -29.87 2.94
CA LYS A 250 18.14 -29.87 3.27
C LYS A 250 18.57 -28.58 3.97
N GLN A 251 17.83 -27.50 3.71
CA GLN A 251 18.03 -26.17 4.28
C GLN A 251 17.61 -26.14 5.74
N THR A 252 18.25 -25.24 6.49
CA THR A 252 17.76 -24.82 7.79
C THR A 252 16.54 -23.92 7.58
N VAL A 253 15.43 -24.19 8.27
CA VAL A 253 14.23 -23.35 8.23
C VAL A 253 14.14 -22.55 9.52
N LEU A 254 14.20 -21.23 9.40
CA LEU A 254 13.91 -20.31 10.49
C LEU A 254 12.45 -19.88 10.37
N TRP A 255 11.60 -20.26 11.31
CA TRP A 255 10.18 -19.95 11.27
C TRP A 255 9.79 -19.01 12.41
N LYS A 256 9.35 -17.80 12.04
CA LYS A 256 8.72 -16.88 12.99
C LYS A 256 7.36 -17.42 13.41
N PHE A 257 7.20 -17.77 14.68
CA PHE A 257 5.97 -18.36 15.24
C PHE A 257 5.79 -17.97 16.71
N GLU A 258 4.57 -17.61 17.13
CA GLU A 258 4.31 -16.96 18.42
C GLU A 258 4.48 -17.86 19.66
N GLU A 259 4.54 -19.18 19.47
CA GLU A 259 4.54 -20.20 20.53
C GLU A 259 5.61 -21.28 20.25
N ASN A 260 6.00 -22.03 21.28
CA ASN A 260 6.89 -23.16 21.09
C ASN A 260 6.10 -24.37 20.55
N LEU A 261 6.55 -24.95 19.44
CA LEU A 261 5.96 -26.16 18.89
C LEU A 261 6.70 -27.40 19.43
N PRO A 262 5.99 -28.46 19.90
CA PRO A 262 6.65 -29.70 20.28
C PRO A 262 7.15 -30.46 19.04
N ASN A 263 8.11 -31.37 19.22
CA ASN A 263 8.59 -32.31 18.20
C ASN A 263 9.11 -31.68 16.88
N GLN A 264 9.82 -30.55 16.99
CA GLN A 264 10.42 -29.87 15.83
C GLN A 264 11.51 -30.74 15.16
N PRO A 265 11.51 -30.89 13.83
CA PRO A 265 12.63 -31.46 13.10
C PRO A 265 13.93 -30.70 13.37
N LYS A 266 15.08 -31.41 13.31
CA LYS A 266 16.39 -30.83 13.69
C LYS A 266 16.79 -29.61 12.87
N ASN A 267 16.29 -29.47 11.64
CA ASN A 267 16.59 -28.35 10.75
C ASN A 267 15.57 -27.21 10.85
N VAL A 268 14.54 -27.33 11.68
CA VAL A 268 13.50 -26.31 11.85
C VAL A 268 13.70 -25.62 13.20
N HIS A 269 13.80 -24.30 13.15
CA HIS A 269 14.06 -23.44 14.31
C HIS A 269 12.94 -22.43 14.47
N ILE A 270 12.20 -22.54 15.58
CA ILE A 270 11.13 -21.60 15.91
C ILE A 270 11.70 -20.37 16.62
N VAL A 271 11.34 -19.18 16.13
CA VAL A 271 11.64 -17.89 16.77
C VAL A 271 10.37 -17.07 16.97
N GLN A 272 10.15 -16.53 18.17
CA GLN A 272 8.94 -15.74 18.44
C GLN A 272 8.95 -14.38 17.74
N TRP A 273 10.12 -13.77 17.70
CA TRP A 273 10.38 -12.53 16.98
C TRP A 273 11.77 -12.63 16.37
N ALA A 274 11.89 -12.42 15.07
CA ALA A 274 13.18 -12.44 14.39
C ALA A 274 13.70 -11.00 14.21
N PRO A 275 15.00 -10.74 14.39
CA PRO A 275 15.63 -9.51 13.92
C PRO A 275 15.67 -9.54 12.37
N GLN A 276 14.52 -9.26 11.73
CA GLN A 276 14.27 -9.56 10.33
C GLN A 276 15.33 -8.95 9.39
N GLN A 277 15.72 -7.69 9.57
CA GLN A 277 16.75 -7.06 8.74
C GLN A 277 18.10 -7.79 8.85
N SER A 278 18.50 -8.19 10.07
CA SER A 278 19.72 -8.96 10.30
C SER A 278 19.66 -10.37 9.68
N VAL A 279 18.48 -11.01 9.71
CA VAL A 279 18.25 -12.31 9.04
C VAL A 279 18.33 -12.16 7.52
N LEU A 280 17.69 -11.12 6.97
CA LEU A 280 17.66 -10.84 5.53
C LEU A 280 19.04 -10.47 4.97
N ALA A 281 19.85 -9.76 5.75
CA ALA A 281 21.21 -9.38 5.40
C ALA A 281 22.21 -10.55 5.47
N HIS A 282 21.84 -11.68 6.10
CA HIS A 282 22.78 -12.75 6.38
C HIS A 282 23.17 -13.54 5.11
N PRO A 283 24.46 -13.81 4.85
CA PRO A 283 24.91 -14.43 3.59
C PRO A 283 24.39 -15.86 3.36
N ASN A 284 24.06 -16.57 4.44
CA ASN A 284 23.48 -17.92 4.36
C ASN A 284 21.97 -17.91 4.12
N LEU A 285 21.27 -16.78 4.22
CA LEU A 285 19.86 -16.72 3.82
C LEU A 285 19.75 -16.89 2.30
N LYS A 286 18.84 -17.77 1.86
CA LYS A 286 18.65 -18.09 0.45
C LYS A 286 17.27 -17.72 -0.08
N LEU A 287 16.25 -17.81 0.77
CA LEU A 287 14.86 -17.62 0.37
C LEU A 287 14.04 -17.09 1.55
N PHE A 288 13.15 -16.15 1.25
CA PHE A 288 12.19 -15.63 2.22
C PHE A 288 10.76 -16.03 1.83
N VAL A 289 10.10 -16.81 2.68
CA VAL A 289 8.69 -17.15 2.54
C VAL A 289 7.89 -16.18 3.40
N THR A 290 7.05 -15.36 2.76
CA THR A 290 6.38 -14.25 3.44
C THR A 290 4.98 -13.99 2.92
N HIS A 291 4.15 -13.39 3.77
CA HIS A 291 2.86 -12.82 3.37
C HIS A 291 2.94 -11.64 2.38
N CYS A 292 4.14 -11.13 2.09
CA CYS A 292 4.37 -10.08 1.08
C CYS A 292 3.78 -8.69 1.44
N GLY A 293 3.70 -8.36 2.74
CA GLY A 293 3.47 -6.99 3.17
C GLY A 293 4.58 -6.04 2.69
N LEU A 294 4.25 -4.80 2.33
CA LEU A 294 5.16 -3.92 1.60
C LEU A 294 6.51 -3.69 2.29
N LEU A 295 6.53 -3.52 3.62
CA LEU A 295 7.77 -3.33 4.38
C LEU A 295 8.70 -4.54 4.25
N SER A 296 8.17 -5.75 4.49
CA SER A 296 8.95 -6.99 4.38
C SER A 296 9.43 -7.26 2.96
N LEU A 297 8.63 -6.89 1.95
CA LEU A 297 9.05 -6.98 0.55
C LEU A 297 10.15 -5.96 0.22
N THR A 298 10.05 -4.75 0.75
CA THR A 298 11.07 -3.70 0.59
C THR A 298 12.39 -4.14 1.22
N GLU A 299 12.36 -4.73 2.42
CA GLU A 299 13.54 -5.30 3.06
C GLU A 299 14.11 -6.47 2.24
N ALA A 300 13.28 -7.37 1.70
CA ALA A 300 13.74 -8.46 0.85
C ALA A 300 14.46 -7.96 -0.40
N VAL A 301 13.89 -6.94 -1.07
CA VAL A 301 14.52 -6.29 -2.23
C VAL A 301 15.80 -5.57 -1.82
N HIS A 302 15.81 -4.84 -0.70
CA HIS A 302 17.00 -4.17 -0.21
C HIS A 302 18.17 -5.14 -0.07
N TYR A 303 17.95 -6.35 0.47
CA TYR A 303 19.02 -7.35 0.63
C TYR A 303 19.18 -8.31 -0.56
N GLY A 304 18.43 -8.12 -1.66
CA GLY A 304 18.53 -8.96 -2.86
C GLY A 304 18.09 -10.42 -2.63
N VAL A 305 17.08 -10.62 -1.77
CA VAL A 305 16.58 -11.95 -1.37
C VAL A 305 15.33 -12.30 -2.17
N PRO A 306 15.29 -13.45 -2.87
CA PRO A 306 14.08 -13.91 -3.56
C PRO A 306 13.00 -14.37 -2.58
N VAL A 307 11.74 -14.40 -3.06
CA VAL A 307 10.57 -14.57 -2.20
C VAL A 307 9.64 -15.70 -2.67
N ILE A 308 9.06 -16.46 -1.74
CA ILE A 308 7.78 -17.14 -1.98
C ILE A 308 6.70 -16.35 -1.24
N ALA A 309 5.74 -15.81 -1.99
CA ALA A 309 4.70 -14.94 -1.50
C ALA A 309 3.41 -15.72 -1.19
N ILE A 310 2.89 -15.55 0.02
CA ILE A 310 1.62 -16.13 0.49
C ILE A 310 0.69 -14.98 0.92
N PRO A 311 0.16 -14.18 -0.03
CA PRO A 311 -0.64 -13.00 0.30
C PRO A 311 -1.94 -13.37 1.01
N VAL A 312 -2.36 -12.52 1.94
CA VAL A 312 -3.52 -12.78 2.82
C VAL A 312 -4.59 -11.70 2.69
N PHE A 313 -4.22 -10.42 2.68
CA PHE A 313 -5.19 -9.30 2.62
C PHE A 313 -4.56 -8.03 2.03
N ALA A 314 -5.42 -7.07 1.67
CA ALA A 314 -5.06 -5.73 1.21
C ALA A 314 -3.99 -5.73 0.08
N ASP A 315 -2.92 -4.95 0.26
CA ASP A 315 -1.86 -4.70 -0.73
C ASP A 315 -1.02 -5.94 -1.05
N GLN A 316 -1.04 -6.96 -0.19
CA GLN A 316 -0.20 -8.14 -0.30
C GLN A 316 -0.39 -8.89 -1.61
N PHE A 317 -1.63 -8.99 -2.10
CA PHE A 317 -1.92 -9.69 -3.36
C PHE A 317 -1.27 -9.00 -4.55
N ARG A 318 -1.36 -7.67 -4.59
CA ARG A 318 -0.73 -6.84 -5.62
C ARG A 318 0.79 -6.94 -5.53
N ASN A 319 1.34 -6.81 -4.32
CA ASN A 319 2.77 -6.93 -4.06
C ASN A 319 3.32 -8.29 -4.53
N ALA A 320 2.63 -9.39 -4.20
CA ALA A 320 2.99 -10.73 -4.61
C ALA A 320 2.99 -10.89 -6.14
N ASN A 321 1.94 -10.40 -6.81
CA ASN A 321 1.86 -10.46 -8.26
C ASN A 321 2.92 -9.60 -8.94
N GLN A 322 3.22 -8.42 -8.39
CA GLN A 322 4.27 -7.55 -8.88
C GLN A 322 5.65 -8.22 -8.74
N ALA A 323 5.92 -8.83 -7.58
CA ALA A 323 7.17 -9.55 -7.33
C ALA A 323 7.35 -10.73 -8.28
N ARG A 324 6.27 -11.49 -8.52
CA ARG A 324 6.25 -12.58 -9.50
C ARG A 324 6.48 -12.10 -10.92
N ASN A 325 5.79 -11.04 -11.36
CA ASN A 325 5.96 -10.46 -12.69
C ASN A 325 7.39 -9.92 -12.90
N LYS A 326 8.02 -9.43 -11.82
CA LYS A 326 9.42 -9.03 -11.83
C LYS A 326 10.39 -10.21 -11.73
N GLY A 327 9.93 -11.44 -11.54
CA GLY A 327 10.74 -12.66 -11.69
C GLY A 327 11.60 -13.05 -10.49
N TYR A 328 11.48 -12.37 -9.34
CA TYR A 328 12.21 -12.73 -8.12
C TYR A 328 11.34 -13.45 -7.08
N ALA A 329 10.08 -13.73 -7.43
CA ALA A 329 9.17 -14.43 -6.54
C ALA A 329 8.27 -15.44 -7.25
N GLU A 330 7.77 -16.39 -6.47
CA GLU A 330 6.59 -17.19 -6.81
C GLU A 330 5.45 -16.85 -5.84
N ARG A 331 4.20 -17.02 -6.29
CA ARG A 331 3.01 -16.77 -5.46
C ARG A 331 2.26 -18.08 -5.21
N ILE A 332 1.81 -18.25 -3.98
CA ILE A 332 0.91 -19.33 -3.54
C ILE A 332 -0.24 -18.70 -2.78
N ASP A 333 -1.46 -19.15 -3.03
CA ASP A 333 -2.61 -18.64 -2.29
C ASP A 333 -2.73 -19.32 -0.93
N LEU A 334 -3.15 -18.56 0.08
CA LEU A 334 -3.45 -19.10 1.39
C LEU A 334 -4.66 -20.03 1.31
N SER A 335 -4.49 -21.30 1.68
CA SER A 335 -5.55 -22.29 1.69
C SER A 335 -5.28 -23.40 2.72
N TYR A 336 -6.26 -24.29 2.94
CA TYR A 336 -6.06 -25.51 3.72
C TYR A 336 -5.00 -26.45 3.11
N ASN A 337 -4.72 -26.33 1.81
CA ASN A 337 -3.69 -27.10 1.10
C ASN A 337 -2.33 -26.40 1.04
N LEU A 338 -2.14 -25.26 1.72
CA LEU A 338 -0.92 -24.45 1.62
C LEU A 338 0.38 -25.27 1.77
N HIS A 339 0.42 -26.24 2.67
CA HIS A 339 1.61 -27.08 2.86
C HIS A 339 1.98 -27.88 1.59
N LYS A 340 0.98 -28.46 0.90
CA LYS A 340 1.18 -29.19 -0.36
C LYS A 340 1.61 -28.25 -1.48
N ASP A 341 0.95 -27.10 -1.59
CA ASP A 341 1.27 -26.11 -2.62
C ASP A 341 2.69 -25.55 -2.40
N LEU A 342 3.05 -25.29 -1.14
CA LEU A 342 4.39 -24.84 -0.75
C LEU A 342 5.45 -25.88 -1.06
N LYS A 343 5.19 -27.17 -0.81
CA LYS A 343 6.08 -28.27 -1.22
C LYS A 343 6.37 -28.22 -2.71
N VAL A 344 5.32 -28.15 -3.54
CA VAL A 344 5.44 -28.10 -5.01
C VAL A 344 6.27 -26.89 -5.46
N VAL A 345 5.99 -25.71 -4.89
CA VAL A 345 6.74 -24.49 -5.26
C VAL A 345 8.18 -24.54 -4.75
N LEU A 346 8.46 -25.07 -3.56
CA LEU A 346 9.83 -25.25 -3.07
C LEU A 346 10.62 -26.22 -3.97
N ASP A 347 10.01 -27.33 -4.39
CA ASP A 347 10.64 -28.29 -5.29
C ASP A 347 10.95 -27.67 -6.68
N LYS A 348 10.18 -26.66 -7.10
CA LYS A 348 10.45 -25.86 -8.31
C LYS A 348 11.51 -24.77 -8.09
N VAL A 349 11.40 -24.02 -7.00
CA VAL A 349 12.20 -22.81 -6.74
C VAL A 349 13.61 -23.14 -6.28
N LEU A 350 13.78 -24.13 -5.40
CA LEU A 350 15.09 -24.43 -4.81
C LEU A 350 16.14 -24.87 -5.86
N PRO A 351 15.81 -25.71 -6.87
CA PRO A 351 16.76 -26.04 -7.93
C PRO A 351 17.12 -24.85 -8.84
N ASP A 352 16.19 -23.94 -9.08
CA ASP A 352 16.34 -22.76 -9.95
C ASP A 352 16.63 -21.46 -9.15
N LEU A 353 17.00 -21.61 -7.87
CA LEU A 353 17.20 -20.50 -6.95
C LEU A 353 18.24 -19.47 -7.45
N PRO A 354 19.34 -19.85 -8.13
CA PRO A 354 20.27 -18.89 -8.71
C PRO A 354 19.61 -17.87 -9.64
N ARG A 355 18.59 -18.26 -10.44
CA ARG A 355 17.87 -17.34 -11.32
C ARG A 355 17.05 -16.33 -10.52
N TYR A 356 16.29 -16.79 -9.52
CA TYR A 356 15.51 -15.91 -8.65
C TYR A 356 16.41 -14.95 -7.86
N THR A 357 17.53 -15.45 -7.30
CA THR A 357 18.51 -14.63 -6.59
C THR A 357 19.17 -13.60 -7.51
N ALA A 358 19.55 -13.98 -8.74
CA ALA A 358 20.12 -13.03 -9.70
C ALA A 358 19.14 -11.89 -9.99
N ARG A 359 17.86 -12.22 -10.19
CA ARG A 359 16.82 -11.23 -10.43
C ARG A 359 16.56 -10.34 -9.21
N ALA A 360 16.53 -10.91 -8.00
CA ALA A 360 16.39 -10.14 -6.77
C ALA A 360 17.56 -9.14 -6.59
N LYS A 361 18.79 -9.58 -6.86
CA LYS A 361 19.99 -8.72 -6.80
C LYS A 361 20.01 -7.62 -7.85
N GLU A 362 19.52 -7.88 -9.05
CA GLU A 362 19.39 -6.85 -10.09
C GLU A 362 18.42 -5.73 -9.65
N ILE A 363 17.28 -6.12 -9.06
CA ILE A 363 16.30 -5.16 -8.55
C ILE A 363 16.84 -4.43 -7.31
N SER A 364 17.58 -5.13 -6.45
CA SER A 364 18.30 -4.56 -5.30
C SER A 364 19.29 -3.48 -5.76
N ALA A 365 20.10 -3.76 -6.79
CA ALA A 365 21.04 -2.79 -7.34
C ALA A 365 20.31 -1.53 -7.85
N ALA A 366 19.20 -1.70 -8.57
CA ALA A 366 18.37 -0.57 -9.03
C ALA A 366 17.68 0.18 -7.88
N TYR A 367 17.36 -0.50 -6.79
CA TYR A 367 16.81 0.11 -5.58
C TYR A 367 17.86 0.97 -4.85
N HIS A 368 19.11 0.50 -4.76
CA HIS A 368 20.21 1.24 -4.16
C HIS A 368 20.77 2.35 -5.05
N ASP A 369 20.56 2.27 -6.38
CA ASP A 369 20.92 3.31 -7.34
C ASP A 369 19.92 4.48 -7.31
N SER A 370 19.83 5.12 -6.15
CA SER A 370 18.98 6.28 -5.88
C SER A 370 19.86 7.52 -5.67
N PRO A 371 19.45 8.72 -6.13
CA PRO A 371 20.23 9.95 -5.94
C PRO A 371 20.37 10.37 -4.47
N MET A 372 19.52 9.83 -3.59
CA MET A 372 19.54 10.11 -2.16
C MET A 372 19.05 8.89 -1.38
N LYS A 373 19.59 8.68 -0.18
CA LYS A 373 19.10 7.63 0.72
C LYS A 373 17.69 7.99 1.23
N PRO A 374 16.80 7.00 1.48
CA PRO A 374 15.44 7.28 1.93
C PRO A 374 15.33 8.13 3.20
N GLY A 375 16.21 7.89 4.19
CA GLY A 375 16.23 8.68 5.44
C GLY A 375 16.67 10.13 5.24
N GLU A 376 17.68 10.35 4.39
CA GLU A 376 18.12 11.69 4.00
C GLU A 376 17.04 12.44 3.23
N ALA A 377 16.33 11.75 2.32
CA ALA A 377 15.22 12.31 1.55
C ALA A 377 14.07 12.74 2.45
N LEU A 378 13.69 11.90 3.42
CA LEU A 378 12.70 12.24 4.43
C LEU A 378 13.08 13.54 5.16
N ASN A 379 14.29 13.61 5.72
CA ASN A 379 14.75 14.78 6.47
C ASN A 379 14.76 16.04 5.59
N PHE A 380 15.32 15.95 4.38
CA PHE A 380 15.38 17.07 3.45
C PHE A 380 14.00 17.64 3.14
N TRP A 381 13.01 16.78 2.85
CA TRP A 381 11.67 17.24 2.48
C TRP A 381 10.88 17.78 3.66
N VAL A 382 11.07 17.23 4.86
CA VAL A 382 10.53 17.79 6.10
C VAL A 382 11.08 19.20 6.34
N GLU A 383 12.40 19.37 6.30
CA GLU A 383 13.04 20.69 6.43
C GLU A 383 12.61 21.65 5.33
N HIS A 384 12.43 21.15 4.11
CA HIS A 384 11.96 21.95 2.99
C HIS A 384 10.55 22.49 3.25
N VAL A 385 9.63 21.67 3.77
CA VAL A 385 8.26 22.10 4.14
C VAL A 385 8.32 23.19 5.21
N VAL A 386 9.14 23.01 6.25
CA VAL A 386 9.31 24.03 7.31
C VAL A 386 9.87 25.33 6.73
N ARG A 387 11.00 25.28 6.02
CA ARG A 387 11.68 26.44 5.43
C ARG A 387 10.80 27.23 4.46
N THR A 388 9.94 26.54 3.71
CA THR A 388 9.06 27.15 2.71
C THR A 388 7.65 27.40 3.23
N ARG A 389 7.41 27.20 4.53
CA ARG A 389 6.10 27.40 5.19
C ARG A 389 4.97 26.64 4.49
N GLY A 390 5.22 25.37 4.18
CA GLY A 390 4.21 24.47 3.63
C GLY A 390 4.41 24.06 2.17
N ALA A 391 5.53 24.43 1.54
CA ALA A 391 5.87 24.09 0.14
C ALA A 391 4.76 24.38 -0.90
N PRO A 392 4.14 25.59 -0.91
CA PRO A 392 2.99 25.87 -1.77
C PRO A 392 3.28 25.74 -3.27
N HIS A 393 4.53 25.96 -3.68
CA HIS A 393 4.99 25.84 -5.06
C HIS A 393 5.03 24.38 -5.58
N LEU A 394 4.95 23.39 -4.70
CA LEU A 394 4.88 21.96 -5.07
C LEU A 394 3.44 21.45 -5.16
N ARG A 395 2.44 22.27 -4.78
CA ARG A 395 1.04 21.88 -4.84
C ARG A 395 0.57 21.75 -6.27
N SER A 396 -0.15 20.67 -6.54
CA SER A 396 -0.72 20.41 -7.85
C SER A 396 -1.91 21.32 -8.10
N VAL A 397 -1.93 21.98 -9.26
CA VAL A 397 -3.10 22.73 -9.74
C VAL A 397 -4.30 21.84 -10.00
N ALA A 398 -4.11 20.52 -10.14
CA ALA A 398 -5.19 19.56 -10.37
C ALA A 398 -6.22 19.54 -9.22
N LEU A 399 -5.83 19.88 -7.99
CA LEU A 399 -6.78 20.00 -6.86
C LEU A 399 -7.83 21.09 -7.07
N GLN A 400 -7.57 22.07 -7.94
CA GLN A 400 -8.49 23.16 -8.27
C GLN A 400 -9.40 22.82 -9.46
N VAL A 401 -9.19 21.68 -10.10
CA VAL A 401 -9.88 21.26 -11.31
C VAL A 401 -10.85 20.13 -10.98
N PRO A 402 -12.17 20.28 -11.19
CA PRO A 402 -13.13 19.20 -10.99
C PRO A 402 -12.80 17.94 -11.81
N LEU A 403 -13.08 16.76 -11.24
CA LEU A 403 -12.75 15.46 -11.87
C LEU A 403 -13.31 15.29 -13.29
N TYR A 404 -14.50 15.81 -13.58
CA TYR A 404 -15.09 15.71 -14.92
C TYR A 404 -14.30 16.50 -15.98
N GLN A 405 -13.63 17.59 -15.59
CA GLN A 405 -12.73 18.36 -16.47
C GLN A 405 -11.38 17.65 -16.62
N GLN A 406 -10.84 17.10 -15.51
CA GLN A 406 -9.61 16.30 -15.57
C GLN A 406 -9.77 15.07 -16.49
N ALA A 407 -10.97 14.50 -16.54
CA ALA A 407 -11.34 13.39 -17.42
C ALA A 407 -11.85 13.81 -18.81
N TYR A 408 -11.85 15.12 -19.12
CA TYR A 408 -12.33 15.70 -20.38
C TYR A 408 -13.78 15.34 -20.76
N LEU A 409 -14.64 15.05 -19.78
CA LEU A 409 -16.04 14.67 -20.02
C LEU A 409 -16.87 15.83 -20.56
N ASP A 410 -16.55 17.05 -20.13
CA ASP A 410 -17.12 18.29 -20.64
C ASP A 410 -16.76 18.53 -22.12
N LEU A 411 -15.49 18.37 -22.49
CA LEU A 411 -15.05 18.46 -23.89
C LEU A 411 -15.67 17.35 -24.76
N LEU A 412 -15.75 16.12 -24.23
CA LEU A 412 -16.43 15.01 -24.90
C LEU A 412 -17.91 15.33 -25.15
N ALA A 413 -18.60 15.93 -24.18
CA ALA A 413 -19.99 16.35 -24.36
C ALA A 413 -20.14 17.38 -25.48
N VAL A 414 -19.21 18.34 -25.60
CA VAL A 414 -19.19 19.32 -26.71
C VAL A 414 -18.99 18.63 -28.06
N LEU A 415 -18.05 17.66 -28.15
CA LEU A 415 -17.81 16.91 -29.38
C LEU A 415 -19.02 16.08 -29.80
N LEU A 416 -19.71 15.42 -28.86
CA LEU A 416 -20.92 14.65 -29.14
C LEU A 416 -22.07 15.56 -29.59
N ALA A 417 -22.25 16.71 -28.94
CA ALA A 417 -23.25 17.70 -29.36
C ALA A 417 -22.98 18.20 -30.79
N ALA A 418 -21.72 18.52 -31.11
CA ALA A 418 -21.31 18.93 -32.46
C ALA A 418 -21.57 17.82 -33.49
N ALA A 419 -21.25 16.56 -33.18
CA ALA A 419 -21.53 15.42 -34.05
C ALA A 419 -23.04 15.26 -34.31
N VAL A 420 -23.89 15.42 -33.29
CA VAL A 420 -25.35 15.39 -33.45
C VAL A 420 -25.82 16.52 -34.38
N VAL A 421 -25.32 17.75 -34.20
CA VAL A 421 -25.66 18.89 -35.08
C VAL A 421 -25.25 18.60 -36.52
N ILE A 422 -24.04 18.08 -36.76
CA ILE A 422 -23.57 17.71 -38.09
C ILE A 422 -24.47 16.64 -38.71
N LEU A 423 -24.84 15.59 -37.96
CA LEU A 423 -25.75 14.55 -38.43
C LEU A 423 -27.13 15.11 -38.80
N LEU A 424 -27.67 16.06 -38.02
CA LEU A 424 -28.93 16.72 -38.32
C LEU A 424 -28.85 17.60 -39.58
N LEU A 425 -27.74 18.34 -39.76
CA LEU A 425 -27.49 19.14 -40.96
C LEU A 425 -27.36 18.26 -42.20
N VAL A 426 -26.59 17.17 -42.12
CA VAL A 426 -26.44 16.18 -43.20
C VAL A 426 -27.80 15.59 -43.57
N ARG A 427 -28.60 15.13 -42.58
CA ARG A 427 -29.96 14.63 -42.83
C ARG A 427 -30.85 15.66 -43.52
N ARG A 428 -30.78 16.93 -43.11
CA ARG A 428 -31.54 18.03 -43.72
C ARG A 428 -31.11 18.31 -45.16
N ILE A 429 -29.81 18.29 -45.44
CA ILE A 429 -29.29 18.44 -46.81
C ILE A 429 -29.74 17.27 -47.69
N PHE A 430 -29.62 16.04 -47.19
CA PHE A 430 -30.09 14.85 -47.92
C PHE A 430 -31.60 14.90 -48.18
N SER A 431 -32.42 15.31 -47.22
CA SER A 431 -33.87 15.44 -47.44
C SER A 431 -34.23 16.54 -48.44
N LEU A 432 -33.49 17.65 -48.47
CA LEU A 432 -33.66 18.71 -49.46
C LEU A 432 -33.28 18.24 -50.87
N VAL A 433 -32.21 17.46 -51.01
CA VAL A 433 -31.75 16.91 -52.30
C VAL A 433 -32.72 15.85 -52.83
N THR A 434 -33.19 14.93 -51.98
CA THR A 434 -34.15 13.89 -52.40
C THR A 434 -35.54 14.48 -52.70
N SER A 435 -36.01 15.46 -51.92
CA SER A 435 -37.26 16.18 -52.18
C SER A 435 -37.28 16.90 -53.55
N LYS A 436 -36.14 17.49 -53.96
CA LYS A 436 -36.00 18.10 -55.29
C LYS A 436 -36.01 17.06 -56.41
N SER A 437 -35.42 15.88 -56.19
CA SER A 437 -35.41 14.78 -57.17
C SER A 437 -36.80 14.23 -57.45
N THR A 438 -37.67 14.11 -56.45
CA THR A 438 -39.07 13.64 -56.63
C THR A 438 -39.95 14.65 -57.39
N LYS A 439 -39.66 15.96 -57.29
CA LYS A 439 -40.37 16.99 -58.07
C LYS A 439 -39.97 17.01 -59.55
N LEU A 440 -38.74 16.64 -59.88
CA LEU A 440 -38.24 16.58 -61.27
C LEU A 440 -38.77 15.37 -62.06
N LYS A 441 -39.24 14.30 -61.39
CA LYS A 441 -39.84 13.11 -62.04
C LYS A 441 -41.35 13.20 -62.30
N LYS A 442 -42.00 14.34 -61.97
CA LYS A 442 -43.45 14.52 -62.09
C LYS A 442 -43.90 15.48 -63.21
N ASN A 443 -42.96 15.92 -64.05
CA ASN A 443 -43.22 16.57 -65.34
C ASN A 443 -42.76 15.63 -66.44
#